data_AF-A0A3M1R6Q4-F1
#
_entry.id   AF-A0A3M1R6Q4-F1
#
_cell.length_a   1.000
_cell.length_b   1.000
_cell.length_c   1.000
_cell.angle_alpha   90.00
_cell.angle_beta   90.00
_cell.angle_gamma   90.00
#
_symmetry.space_group_name_H-M   'P 1'
#
loop_
_entity.id
_entity.type
_entity.pdbx_description
1 polymer ?
#
loop_
_entity_poly.entity_id
_entity_poly.type
_entity_poly.pdbx_seq_one_letter_code
_entity_poly.pdbx_strand_id
1 'polypeptide(L)'
;MKEVKPKPPLAGLLFGETIYWGVMLGSVLVVIGSVLSFLGDNYVPVSYWLSAAWKGEHLAEIWKHAPGGPGGLPMGHWYLPHLTTGDGLCAFGISLGVFSVAPALLLAAFGLYKDGETLYGSLALVCAVIVMIGVLGLMPMPG
;
A
#
# COMPACT_ATOMS: atom_id res chain seq x y z
N MET A 1 29.22 -34.26 8.47
CA MET A 1 28.15 -33.74 9.37
C MET A 1 27.03 -33.24 8.47
N LYS A 2 25.80 -33.72 8.61
CA LYS A 2 24.67 -33.15 7.85
C LYS A 2 24.38 -31.78 8.43
N GLU A 3 24.54 -30.72 7.64
CA GLU A 3 24.08 -29.38 8.03
C GLU A 3 22.59 -29.44 8.31
N VAL A 4 22.21 -29.27 9.58
CA VAL A 4 20.82 -29.09 9.96
C VAL A 4 20.49 -27.64 9.67
N LYS A 5 19.89 -27.37 8.49
CA LYS A 5 19.36 -26.03 8.20
C LYS A 5 18.36 -25.67 9.31
N PRO A 6 18.53 -24.53 10.00
CA PRO A 6 17.53 -24.06 10.95
C PRO A 6 16.19 -23.93 10.24
N LYS A 7 15.13 -24.50 10.81
CA LYS A 7 13.77 -24.25 10.30
C LYS A 7 13.46 -22.78 10.55
N PRO A 8 12.99 -22.02 9.54
CA PRO A 8 12.63 -20.63 9.73
C PRO A 8 11.49 -20.51 10.76
N PRO A 9 11.47 -19.44 11.58
CA PRO A 9 10.40 -19.22 12.54
C PRO A 9 9.06 -19.05 11.79
N LEU A 10 8.00 -19.65 12.33
CA LEU A 10 6.68 -19.68 11.69
C LEU A 10 6.13 -18.27 11.45
N ALA A 11 6.32 -17.37 12.41
CA ALA A 11 5.93 -15.97 12.28
C ALA A 11 6.62 -15.26 11.10
N GLY A 12 7.91 -15.53 10.88
CA GLY A 12 8.66 -14.94 9.76
C GLY A 12 8.18 -15.45 8.40
N LEU A 13 7.80 -16.72 8.33
CA LEU A 13 7.23 -17.31 7.12
C LEU A 13 5.85 -16.71 6.81
N LEU A 14 4.96 -16.64 7.80
CA LEU A 14 3.63 -16.05 7.65
C LEU A 14 3.68 -14.57 7.22
N PHE A 15 4.55 -13.79 7.87
CA PHE A 15 4.74 -12.38 7.52
C PHE A 15 5.28 -12.23 6.10
N GLY A 16 6.37 -12.93 5.79
CA GLY A 16 7.08 -12.81 4.52
C GLY A 16 6.23 -13.26 3.33
N GLU A 17 5.54 -14.39 3.47
CA GLU A 17 4.68 -14.92 2.40
C GLU A 17 3.49 -14.02 2.13
N THR A 18 2.85 -13.48 3.18
CA THR A 18 1.72 -12.56 3.03
C THR A 18 2.12 -11.26 2.31
N ILE A 19 3.24 -10.65 2.73
CA ILE A 19 3.75 -9.43 2.07
C ILE A 19 4.20 -9.74 0.65
N TYR A 20 4.89 -10.85 0.42
CA TYR A 20 5.36 -11.22 -0.90
C TYR A 20 4.20 -11.27 -1.91
N TRP A 21 3.14 -12.00 -1.57
CA TRP A 21 1.98 -12.11 -2.45
C TRP A 21 1.22 -10.79 -2.59
N GLY A 22 1.07 -10.02 -1.50
CA GLY A 22 0.41 -8.72 -1.54
C GLY A 22 1.13 -7.70 -2.42
N VAL A 23 2.45 -7.58 -2.25
CA VAL A 23 3.30 -6.68 -3.05
C VAL A 23 3.38 -7.16 -4.49
N MET A 24 3.46 -8.48 -4.74
CA MET A 24 3.47 -9.03 -6.09
C MET A 24 2.18 -8.68 -6.83
N LEU A 25 1.03 -8.91 -6.20
CA LEU A 25 -0.26 -8.61 -6.81
C LEU A 25 -0.44 -7.10 -7.01
N GLY A 26 -0.06 -6.28 -6.02
CA GLY A 26 -0.03 -4.83 -6.14
C GLY A 26 0.84 -4.35 -7.30
N SER A 27 2.04 -4.92 -7.46
CA SER A 27 2.99 -4.58 -8.52
C SER A 27 2.45 -4.93 -9.91
N VAL A 28 1.81 -6.09 -10.06
CA VAL A 28 1.12 -6.48 -11.30
C VAL A 28 0.03 -5.47 -11.64
N LEU A 29 -0.79 -5.06 -10.66
CA LEU A 29 -1.83 -4.06 -10.86
C LEU A 29 -1.26 -2.69 -11.26
N VAL A 30 -0.14 -2.27 -10.67
CA VAL A 30 0.56 -1.03 -11.06
C VAL A 30 1.06 -1.09 -12.49
N VAL A 31 1.63 -2.21 -12.92
CA VAL A 31 2.08 -2.39 -14.31
C VAL A 31 0.89 -2.28 -15.27
N ILE A 32 -0.21 -2.97 -14.97
CA ILE A 32 -1.44 -2.91 -15.79
C ILE A 32 -1.99 -1.48 -15.81
N GLY A 33 -2.12 -0.84 -14.64
CA GLY A 33 -2.59 0.53 -14.50
C GLY A 33 -1.72 1.50 -15.29
N SER A 34 -0.40 1.33 -15.26
CA SER A 34 0.55 2.19 -16.00
C SER A 34 0.32 2.07 -17.51
N VAL A 35 0.13 0.86 -18.03
CA VAL A 35 -0.19 0.63 -19.45
C VAL A 35 -1.53 1.29 -19.79
N LEU A 36 -2.56 1.10 -18.98
CA LEU A 36 -3.86 1.72 -19.18
C LEU A 36 -3.80 3.25 -19.09
N SER A 37 -2.94 3.80 -18.22
CA SER A 37 -2.74 5.25 -18.09
C SER A 37 -2.23 5.87 -19.38
N PHE A 38 -1.35 5.19 -20.12
CA PHE A 38 -0.86 5.71 -21.40
C PHE A 38 -1.82 5.48 -22.58
N LEU A 39 -2.74 4.52 -22.47
CA LEU A 39 -3.61 4.10 -23.58
C LEU A 39 -5.06 4.58 -23.47
N GLY A 40 -5.53 4.90 -22.27
CA GLY A 40 -6.94 5.15 -21.98
C GLY A 40 -7.18 6.37 -21.09
N ASP A 41 -8.39 6.44 -20.53
CA ASP A 41 -8.81 7.55 -19.70
C ASP A 41 -8.18 7.49 -18.30
N ASN A 42 -7.84 8.67 -17.79
CA ASN A 42 -7.30 8.87 -16.45
C ASN A 42 -8.19 9.84 -15.68
N TYR A 43 -8.24 9.69 -14.36
CA TYR A 43 -8.92 10.66 -13.50
C TYR A 43 -8.18 12.01 -13.54
N VAL A 44 -6.85 11.95 -13.47
CA VAL A 44 -5.96 13.09 -13.73
C VAL A 44 -5.04 12.73 -14.90
N PRO A 45 -4.92 13.58 -15.95
CA PRO A 45 -4.11 13.31 -17.12
C PRO A 45 -2.65 12.97 -16.79
N VAL A 46 -2.09 11.95 -17.45
CA VAL A 46 -0.68 11.54 -17.26
C VAL A 46 0.30 12.67 -17.56
N SER A 47 0.02 13.50 -18.57
CA SER A 47 0.84 14.66 -18.89
C SER A 47 0.91 15.67 -17.74
N TYR A 48 -0.15 15.80 -16.96
CA TYR A 48 -0.17 16.63 -15.76
C TYR A 48 0.75 16.04 -14.68
N TRP A 49 0.62 14.75 -14.37
CA TRP A 49 1.48 14.07 -13.39
C TRP A 49 2.97 14.21 -13.73
N LEU A 50 3.34 13.97 -14.98
CA LEU A 50 4.72 14.09 -15.45
C LEU A 50 5.21 15.54 -15.39
N SER A 51 4.41 16.50 -15.84
CA SER A 51 4.79 17.91 -15.79
C SER A 51 4.95 18.43 -14.37
N ALA A 52 4.05 18.06 -13.45
CA ALA A 52 4.07 18.49 -12.06
C ALA A 52 5.29 17.90 -11.32
N ALA A 53 5.57 16.61 -11.54
CA ALA A 53 6.76 15.96 -11.01
C ALA A 53 8.06 16.60 -11.53
N TRP A 54 8.12 16.92 -12.84
CA TRP A 54 9.30 17.55 -13.43
C TRP A 54 9.55 18.97 -12.93
N LYS A 55 8.48 19.73 -12.64
CA LYS A 55 8.57 21.07 -12.07
C LYS A 55 8.93 21.06 -10.57
N GLY A 56 8.89 19.90 -9.92
CA GLY A 56 9.13 19.78 -8.48
C GLY A 56 8.05 20.47 -7.65
N GLU A 57 6.80 20.51 -8.13
CA GLU A 57 5.70 21.11 -7.40
C GLU A 57 5.41 20.34 -6.09
N HIS A 58 4.98 21.06 -5.05
CA HIS A 58 4.60 20.42 -3.79
C HIS A 58 3.27 19.67 -3.92
N LEU A 59 3.14 18.53 -3.23
CA LEU A 59 1.99 17.64 -3.32
C LEU A 59 0.63 18.35 -3.17
N ALA A 60 0.52 19.29 -2.21
CA ALA A 60 -0.70 20.06 -1.99
C ALA A 60 -1.08 20.91 -3.21
N GLU A 61 -0.09 21.54 -3.85
CA GLU A 61 -0.28 22.37 -5.05
C GLU A 61 -0.61 21.52 -6.28
N ILE A 62 -0.02 20.32 -6.40
CA ILE A 62 -0.33 19.37 -7.48
C ILE A 62 -1.80 18.96 -7.40
N TRP A 63 -2.29 18.57 -6.22
CA TRP A 63 -3.68 18.14 -6.10
C TRP A 63 -4.69 19.29 -6.20
N LYS A 64 -4.31 20.49 -5.75
CA LYS A 64 -5.13 21.70 -5.88
C LYS A 64 -5.34 22.11 -7.33
N HIS A 65 -4.33 21.94 -8.18
CA HIS A 65 -4.38 22.32 -9.58
C HIS A 65 -4.61 21.14 -10.54
N ALA A 66 -4.85 19.93 -10.01
CA ALA A 66 -5.12 18.75 -10.82
C ALA A 66 -6.43 18.92 -11.63
N PRO A 67 -6.37 18.86 -12.97
CA PRO A 67 -7.57 19.01 -13.79
C PRO A 67 -8.49 17.79 -13.60
N GLY A 68 -9.76 18.05 -13.27
CA GLY A 68 -10.74 17.00 -12.93
C GLY A 68 -10.60 16.41 -11.52
N GLY A 69 -9.55 16.81 -10.78
CA GLY A 69 -9.29 16.41 -9.42
C GLY A 69 -10.24 17.06 -8.40
N PRO A 70 -10.15 16.66 -7.11
CA PRO A 70 -11.05 17.15 -6.07
C PRO A 70 -10.80 18.60 -5.63
N GLY A 71 -9.90 19.34 -6.30
CA GLY A 71 -9.58 20.74 -6.00
C GLY A 71 -8.73 20.93 -4.72
N GLY A 72 -8.11 19.86 -4.25
CA GLY A 72 -7.30 19.81 -3.02
C GLY A 72 -6.81 18.39 -2.76
N LEU A 73 -6.03 18.21 -1.69
CA LEU A 73 -5.52 16.89 -1.29
C LEU A 73 -6.69 15.90 -1.08
N PRO A 74 -6.77 14.81 -1.86
CA PRO A 74 -7.81 13.82 -1.68
C PRO A 74 -7.65 13.12 -0.32
N MET A 75 -8.72 13.09 0.46
CA MET A 75 -8.73 12.35 1.72
C MET A 75 -8.97 10.85 1.45
N GLY A 76 -8.10 10.00 1.97
CA GLY A 76 -8.29 8.54 1.99
C GLY A 76 -8.25 7.88 0.60
N HIS A 77 -9.17 6.94 0.38
CA HIS A 77 -9.16 6.00 -0.75
C HIS A 77 -9.80 6.56 -2.04
N TRP A 78 -9.35 7.72 -2.50
CA TRP A 78 -9.89 8.40 -3.69
C TRP A 78 -9.87 7.53 -4.96
N TYR A 79 -8.98 6.55 -5.04
CA TYR A 79 -8.85 5.64 -6.17
C TYR A 79 -9.99 4.62 -6.29
N LEU A 80 -10.75 4.34 -5.22
CA LEU A 80 -11.84 3.36 -5.23
C LEU A 80 -12.95 3.67 -6.23
N PRO A 81 -13.46 4.91 -6.36
CA PRO A 81 -14.40 5.26 -7.41
C PRO A 81 -13.77 5.28 -8.82
N HIS A 82 -12.44 5.24 -8.94
CA HIS A 82 -11.72 5.41 -10.20
C HIS A 82 -10.89 4.17 -10.59
N LEU A 83 -11.28 2.97 -10.14
CA LEU A 83 -10.55 1.73 -10.46
C LEU A 83 -10.49 1.39 -11.97
N THR A 84 -11.39 1.98 -12.76
CA THR A 84 -11.41 1.82 -14.23
C THR A 84 -10.48 2.80 -14.94
N THR A 85 -9.92 3.80 -14.25
CA THR A 85 -8.92 4.71 -14.82
C THR A 85 -7.52 4.16 -14.58
N GLY A 86 -6.58 4.46 -15.48
CA GLY A 86 -5.22 3.93 -15.35
C GLY A 86 -4.52 4.39 -14.06
N ASP A 87 -4.67 5.66 -13.71
CA ASP A 87 -4.08 6.27 -12.52
C ASP A 87 -4.74 5.80 -11.23
N GLY A 88 -6.06 5.58 -11.23
CA GLY A 88 -6.80 4.98 -10.13
C GLY A 88 -6.40 3.53 -9.89
N LEU A 89 -6.22 2.74 -10.96
CA LEU A 89 -5.74 1.36 -10.85
C LEU A 89 -4.29 1.29 -10.34
N CYS A 90 -3.42 2.21 -10.76
CA CYS A 90 -2.08 2.36 -10.20
C CYS A 90 -2.12 2.62 -8.69
N ALA A 91 -2.90 3.63 -8.27
CA ALA A 91 -3.02 4.00 -6.86
C ALA A 91 -3.62 2.87 -6.01
N PHE A 92 -4.56 2.10 -6.57
CA PHE A 92 -5.09 0.89 -5.94
C PHE A 92 -4.02 -0.20 -5.78
N GLY A 93 -3.22 -0.47 -6.83
CA GLY A 93 -2.13 -1.45 -6.77
C GLY A 93 -1.08 -1.11 -5.71
N ILE A 94 -0.67 0.16 -5.64
CA ILE A 94 0.23 0.66 -4.58
C ILE A 94 -0.40 0.45 -3.20
N SER A 95 -1.65 0.87 -3.04
CA SER A 95 -2.36 0.76 -1.77
C SER A 95 -2.47 -0.69 -1.31
N LEU A 96 -2.80 -1.61 -2.21
CA LEU A 96 -2.89 -3.03 -1.90
C LEU A 96 -1.55 -3.62 -1.43
N GLY A 97 -0.46 -3.23 -2.09
CA GLY A 97 0.89 -3.62 -1.66
C GLY A 97 1.21 -3.14 -0.25
N VAL A 98 0.89 -1.88 0.08
CA VAL A 98 1.10 -1.31 1.42
C VAL A 98 0.18 -1.96 2.45
N PHE A 99 -1.10 -2.16 2.11
CA PHE A 99 -2.10 -2.70 3.03
C PHE A 99 -1.87 -4.17 3.37
N SER A 100 -1.12 -4.91 2.53
CA SER A 100 -0.71 -6.28 2.81
C SER A 100 0.05 -6.46 4.14
N VAL A 101 0.66 -5.38 4.65
CA VAL A 101 1.35 -5.36 5.95
C VAL A 101 0.39 -5.63 7.11
N ALA A 102 -0.86 -5.16 7.04
CA ALA A 102 -1.84 -5.35 8.11
C ALA A 102 -2.17 -6.84 8.36
N PRO A 103 -2.63 -7.63 7.36
CA PRO A 103 -2.86 -9.06 7.56
C PRO A 103 -1.54 -9.80 7.86
N ALA A 104 -0.40 -9.38 7.29
CA ALA A 104 0.89 -9.98 7.59
C ALA A 104 1.27 -9.87 9.07
N LEU A 105 1.08 -8.69 9.67
CA LEU A 105 1.33 -8.46 11.10
C LEU A 105 0.37 -9.24 11.99
N LEU A 106 -0.91 -9.34 11.63
CA LEU A 106 -1.89 -10.15 12.37
C LEU A 106 -1.53 -11.64 12.35
N LEU A 107 -1.16 -12.17 11.18
CA LEU A 107 -0.72 -13.56 11.03
C LEU A 107 0.59 -13.83 11.76
N ALA A 108 1.54 -12.88 11.71
CA ALA A 108 2.79 -12.96 12.45
C ALA A 108 2.56 -12.96 13.97
N ALA A 109 1.68 -12.09 14.47
CA ALA A 109 1.30 -12.05 15.88
C ALA A 109 0.71 -13.39 16.34
N PHE A 110 -0.19 -13.97 15.54
CA PHE A 110 -0.74 -15.31 15.81
C PHE A 110 0.34 -16.39 15.85
N GLY A 111 1.29 -16.36 14.91
CA GLY A 111 2.44 -17.26 14.90
C GLY A 111 3.30 -17.15 16.16
N LEU A 112 3.60 -15.93 16.60
CA LEU A 112 4.39 -15.67 17.81
C LEU A 112 3.67 -16.14 19.08
N TYR A 113 2.36 -15.93 19.18
CA TYR A 113 1.59 -16.46 20.31
C TYR A 113 1.60 -17.99 20.36
N LYS A 114 1.57 -18.65 19.19
CA LYS A 114 1.66 -20.10 19.10
C LYS A 114 3.04 -20.62 19.54
N ASP A 115 4.10 -19.86 19.25
CA ASP A 115 5.48 -20.19 19.61
C ASP A 115 5.82 -19.83 21.08
N GLY A 116 4.85 -19.26 21.84
CA GLY A 116 5.01 -18.89 23.26
C GLY A 116 5.64 -17.51 23.50
N GLU A 117 5.97 -16.80 22.42
CA GLU A 117 6.64 -15.50 22.41
C GLU A 117 5.64 -14.35 22.61
N THR A 118 4.97 -14.33 23.76
CA THR A 118 3.82 -13.45 24.05
C THR A 118 4.14 -11.95 24.01
N LEU A 119 5.36 -11.54 24.40
CA LEU A 119 5.81 -10.15 24.33
C LEU A 119 5.87 -9.67 22.87
N TYR A 120 6.53 -10.44 22.01
CA TYR A 120 6.69 -10.12 20.59
C TYR A 120 5.36 -10.20 19.84
N GLY A 121 4.50 -11.17 20.17
CA GLY A 121 3.15 -11.25 19.62
C GLY A 121 2.31 -10.01 19.93
N SER A 122 2.41 -9.50 21.17
CA SER A 122 1.68 -8.30 21.59
C SER A 122 2.21 -7.03 20.91
N LEU A 123 3.53 -6.90 20.73
CA LEU A 123 4.12 -5.80 19.96
C LEU A 123 3.67 -5.84 18.49
N ALA A 124 3.68 -7.03 17.86
CA ALA A 124 3.19 -7.20 16.50
C ALA A 124 1.71 -6.83 16.35
N LEU A 125 0.88 -7.17 17.35
CA LEU A 125 -0.53 -6.77 17.38
C LEU A 125 -0.71 -5.26 17.48
N VAL A 126 0.06 -4.58 18.35
CA VAL A 126 0.05 -3.11 18.47
C VAL A 126 0.45 -2.47 17.14
N CYS A 127 1.51 -2.97 16.49
CA CYS A 127 1.90 -2.50 15.16
C CYS A 127 0.78 -2.70 14.14
N ALA A 128 0.10 -3.86 14.15
CA ALA A 128 -1.03 -4.12 13.26
C ALA A 128 -2.16 -3.09 13.45
N VAL A 129 -2.49 -2.75 14.69
CA VAL A 129 -3.51 -1.74 15.01
C VAL A 129 -3.11 -0.36 14.49
N ILE A 130 -1.86 0.06 14.70
CA ILE A 130 -1.35 1.35 14.19
C ILE A 130 -1.46 1.40 12.66
N VAL A 131 -1.04 0.34 11.98
CA VAL A 131 -1.15 0.25 10.52
C VAL A 131 -2.61 0.33 10.09
N MET A 132 -3.52 -0.39 10.73
CA MET A 132 -4.96 -0.34 10.43
C MET A 132 -5.56 1.06 10.58
N ILE A 133 -5.18 1.82 11.61
CA ILE A 133 -5.60 3.22 11.77
C ILE A 133 -5.13 4.07 10.58
N GLY A 134 -3.89 3.85 10.12
CA GLY A 134 -3.35 4.50 8.93
C GLY A 134 -4.09 4.11 7.65
N VAL A 135 -4.37 2.82 7.45
CA VAL A 135 -5.13 2.30 6.30
C VAL A 135 -6.52 2.93 6.23
N LEU A 136 -7.21 3.03 7.36
CA LEU A 136 -8.56 3.62 7.43
C LEU A 136 -8.58 5.14 7.23
N GLY A 137 -7.42 5.80 7.08
CA GLY A 137 -7.33 7.24 6.89
C GLY A 137 -7.77 8.04 8.10
N LEU A 138 -7.76 7.44 9.29
CA LEU A 138 -8.13 8.12 10.55
C LEU A 138 -7.04 9.07 11.06
N MET A 139 -5.85 9.03 10.45
CA MET A 139 -4.75 9.94 10.75
C MET A 139 -4.78 11.12 9.76
N PRO A 140 -4.95 12.37 10.23
CA PRO A 140 -4.92 13.54 9.37
C PRO A 140 -3.52 13.72 8.79
N MET A 141 -3.42 13.95 7.48
CA MET A 141 -2.15 14.36 6.88
C MET A 141 -1.85 15.82 7.27
N PRO A 142 -0.60 16.16 7.65
CA PRO A 142 -0.21 17.55 7.82
C PRO A 142 -0.34 18.26 6.46
N GLY A 143 -1.10 19.36 6.46
CA GLY A 143 -1.31 20.22 5.30
C GLY A 143 -0.13 21.14 5.02
#